data_AF-A0A835IWV6-F1
#
_entry.id   AF-A0A835IWV6-F1
#
_cell.length_a   1.000
_cell.length_b   1.000
_cell.length_c   1.000
_cell.angle_alpha   90.00
_cell.angle_beta   90.00
_cell.angle_gamma   90.00
#
_symmetry.space_group_name_H-M   'P 1'
#
loop_
_entity.id
_entity.type
_entity.pdbx_description
1 polymer ?
#
loop_
_entity_poly.entity_id
_entity_poly.type
_entity_poly.pdbx_seq_one_letter_code
_entity_poly.pdbx_strand_id
1 'polypeptide(L)'
;MFSAKEGDKPLNEHYALLRSLWEELLIYQPITHEVETQLKQREDFHCALFLFSLNPDYAVFKDKILANESFPSVVNAYSRLQQASIAYTVLVSKDASAAFVSNGHGGFVRGD
;
A
#
# COMPACT_ATOMS: atom_id res chain seq x y z
N MET A 1 -3.32 14.01 -2.37
CA MET A 1 -2.02 14.29 -3.04
C MET A 1 -2.13 15.65 -3.72
N PHE A 2 -1.18 16.54 -3.46
CA PHE A 2 -1.21 17.97 -3.71
C PHE A 2 -1.81 18.36 -5.06
N SER A 3 -3.00 18.98 -5.04
CA SER A 3 -3.65 19.53 -6.23
C SER A 3 -4.11 20.95 -5.94
N ALA A 4 -3.27 21.92 -6.31
CA ALA A 4 -3.61 23.33 -6.29
C ALA A 4 -3.80 23.79 -7.73
N LYS A 5 -4.97 23.50 -8.32
CA LYS A 5 -5.38 24.16 -9.55
C LYS A 5 -6.10 25.44 -9.15
N GLU A 6 -5.70 26.57 -9.75
CA GLU A 6 -6.29 27.89 -9.48
C GLU A 6 -7.82 27.86 -9.71
N GLY A 7 -8.28 27.10 -10.71
CA GLY A 7 -9.70 26.83 -10.92
C GLY A 7 -10.53 28.10 -10.98
N ASP A 8 -11.73 28.06 -10.40
CA ASP A 8 -12.65 29.20 -10.25
C ASP A 8 -12.55 29.84 -8.85
N LYS A 9 -11.46 29.58 -8.12
CA LYS A 9 -11.29 30.03 -6.73
C LYS A 9 -10.68 31.44 -6.70
N PRO A 10 -11.08 32.30 -5.76
CA PRO A 10 -10.47 33.61 -5.62
C PRO A 10 -9.00 33.46 -5.17
N LEU A 11 -8.14 34.38 -5.65
CA LEU A 11 -6.68 34.31 -5.51
C LEU A 11 -6.21 34.14 -4.05
N ASN A 12 -6.91 34.76 -3.10
CA ASN A 12 -6.63 34.64 -1.67
C ASN A 12 -6.83 33.20 -1.15
N GLU A 13 -7.86 32.51 -1.62
CA GLU A 13 -8.11 31.10 -1.28
C GLU A 13 -7.11 30.18 -1.94
N HIS A 14 -6.71 30.48 -3.18
CA HIS A 14 -5.65 29.73 -3.87
C HIS A 14 -4.30 29.85 -3.13
N TYR A 15 -3.93 31.06 -2.72
CA TYR A 15 -2.71 31.30 -1.95
C TYR A 15 -2.74 30.64 -0.56
N ALA A 16 -3.87 30.72 0.15
CA ALA A 16 -4.04 30.04 1.43
C ALA A 16 -3.88 28.51 1.30
N LEU A 17 -4.43 27.93 0.23
CA LEU A 17 -4.29 26.52 -0.07
C LEU A 17 -2.83 26.16 -0.39
N LEU A 18 -2.14 26.93 -1.24
CA LEU A 18 -0.72 26.73 -1.52
C LEU A 18 0.14 26.80 -0.25
N ARG A 19 -0.12 27.78 0.61
CA ARG A 19 0.59 27.93 1.89
C ARG A 19 0.38 26.71 2.79
N SER A 20 -0.86 26.25 2.94
CA SER A 20 -1.16 25.04 3.72
C SER A 20 -0.44 23.81 3.17
N LEU A 21 -0.34 23.68 1.84
CA LEU A 21 0.38 22.57 1.22
C LEU A 21 1.89 22.65 1.45
N TRP A 22 2.48 23.85 1.45
CA TRP A 22 3.90 24.02 1.78
C TRP A 22 4.18 23.71 3.24
N GLU A 23 3.32 24.14 4.15
CA GLU A 23 3.44 23.82 5.58
C GLU A 23 3.34 22.31 5.81
N GLU A 24 2.41 21.63 5.14
CA GLU A 24 2.30 20.16 5.18
C GLU A 24 3.54 19.47 4.59
N LEU A 25 4.07 19.96 3.47
CA LEU A 25 5.28 19.41 2.85
C LEU A 25 6.51 19.51 3.77
N LEU A 26 6.63 20.60 4.51
CA LEU A 26 7.73 20.82 5.47
C LEU A 26 7.70 19.83 6.65
N ILE A 27 6.53 19.29 7.01
CA ILE A 27 6.42 18.23 8.04
C ILE A 27 7.05 16.94 7.54
N TYR A 28 6.86 16.60 6.27
CA TYR A 28 7.36 15.36 5.68
C TYR A 28 8.82 15.46 5.22
N GLN A 29 9.31 16.66 4.89
CA GLN A 29 10.68 16.91 4.48
C GLN A 29 11.26 18.11 5.27
N PRO A 30 11.63 17.92 6.54
CA PRO A 30 12.22 18.98 7.34
C PRO A 30 13.57 19.41 6.77
N ILE A 31 13.94 20.66 7.02
CA ILE A 31 15.23 21.20 6.57
C ILE A 31 16.33 20.56 7.43
N THR A 32 17.09 19.64 6.83
CA THR A 32 18.24 18.99 7.46
C THR A 32 19.54 19.35 6.75
N HIS A 33 20.64 19.47 7.49
CA HIS A 33 21.96 19.76 6.93
C HIS A 33 22.68 18.53 6.35
N GLU A 34 22.21 17.33 6.69
CA GLU A 34 22.82 16.06 6.29
C GLU A 34 22.10 15.46 5.08
N VAL A 35 22.87 15.16 4.03
CA VAL A 35 22.37 14.62 2.76
C VAL A 35 21.77 13.22 2.95
N GLU A 36 22.37 12.37 3.77
CA GLU A 36 21.87 11.01 4.03
C GLU A 36 20.49 11.02 4.70
N THR A 37 20.31 11.88 5.70
CA THR A 37 19.03 12.08 6.37
C THR A 37 17.97 12.62 5.41
N GLN A 38 18.34 13.54 4.51
CA GLN A 38 17.43 14.07 3.49
C GLN A 38 17.02 13.01 2.45
N LEU A 39 17.96 12.14 2.04
CA LEU A 39 17.67 11.03 1.12
C LEU A 39 16.69 10.03 1.74
N LYS A 40 16.88 9.69 3.02
CA LYS A 40 15.99 8.79 3.76
C LYS A 40 14.59 9.37 3.89
N GLN A 41 14.46 10.63 4.29
CA GLN A 41 13.16 11.31 4.36
C GLN A 41 12.44 11.33 3.01
N ARG A 42 13.19 11.48 1.91
CA ARG A 42 12.63 11.45 0.56
C ARG A 42 12.15 10.05 0.15
N GLU A 43 12.88 9.01 0.53
CA GLU A 43 12.40 7.63 0.35
C GLU A 43 11.14 7.34 1.17
N ASP A 44 11.12 7.75 2.43
CA ASP A 44 9.97 7.56 3.32
C ASP A 44 8.74 8.29 2.76
N PHE A 45 8.93 9.52 2.27
CA PHE A 45 7.86 10.29 1.61
C PHE A 45 7.35 9.61 0.34
N HIS A 46 8.23 9.08 -0.51
CA HIS A 46 7.81 8.33 -1.69
C HIS A 46 7.05 7.05 -1.30
N CYS A 47 7.44 6.39 -0.21
CA CYS A 47 6.73 5.21 0.29
C CYS A 47 5.33 5.58 0.80
N ALA A 48 5.20 6.66 1.59
CA ALA A 48 3.92 7.16 2.05
C ALA A 48 3.00 7.56 0.87
N LEU A 49 3.54 8.24 -0.14
CA LEU A 49 2.80 8.59 -1.36
C LEU A 49 2.33 7.34 -2.13
N PHE A 50 3.21 6.35 -2.29
CA PHE A 50 2.87 5.08 -2.91
C PHE A 50 1.71 4.42 -2.17
N LEU A 51 1.80 4.27 -0.85
CA LEU A 51 0.75 3.66 -0.03
C LEU A 51 -0.57 4.45 -0.08
N PHE A 52 -0.51 5.79 -0.08
CA PHE A 52 -1.70 6.63 -0.21
C PHE A 52 -2.39 6.44 -1.56
N SER A 53 -1.61 6.29 -2.64
CA SER A 53 -2.14 6.13 -4.01
C SER A 53 -2.81 4.78 -4.28
N LEU A 54 -2.60 3.77 -3.42
CA LEU A 54 -3.18 2.44 -3.59
C LEU A 54 -4.70 2.44 -3.34
N ASN A 55 -5.42 1.59 -4.07
CA ASN A 55 -6.85 1.33 -3.89
C ASN A 55 -7.16 0.88 -2.43
N PRO A 56 -8.29 1.29 -1.81
CA PRO A 56 -8.74 0.80 -0.51
C PRO A 56 -8.74 -0.73 -0.32
N ASP A 57 -8.82 -1.51 -1.41
CA ASP A 57 -8.68 -2.99 -1.35
C ASP A 57 -7.36 -3.45 -0.70
N TYR A 58 -6.33 -2.59 -0.70
CA TYR A 58 -5.03 -2.85 -0.09
C TYR A 58 -4.89 -2.30 1.34
N ALA A 59 -5.97 -1.83 1.98
CA ALA A 59 -5.93 -1.20 3.31
C ALA A 59 -5.23 -2.06 4.37
N VAL A 60 -5.49 -3.37 4.38
CA VAL A 60 -4.84 -4.33 5.31
C VAL A 60 -3.32 -4.35 5.16
N PHE A 61 -2.81 -4.12 3.94
CA PHE A 61 -1.37 -4.05 3.68
C PHE A 61 -0.80 -2.68 4.02
N LYS A 62 -1.57 -1.60 3.85
CA LYS A 62 -1.19 -0.27 4.32
C LYS A 62 -0.99 -0.29 5.83
N ASP A 63 -1.96 -0.82 6.59
CA ASP A 63 -1.92 -0.87 8.05
C ASP A 63 -0.72 -1.70 8.55
N LYS A 64 -0.40 -2.81 7.88
CA LYS A 64 0.78 -3.61 8.21
C LYS A 64 2.11 -2.90 7.96
N ILE A 65 2.20 -2.08 6.91
CA ILE A 65 3.42 -1.33 6.61
C ILE A 65 3.54 -0.12 7.56
N LEU A 66 2.42 0.53 7.89
CA LEU A 66 2.35 1.64 8.83
C LEU A 66 2.54 1.23 10.29
N ALA A 67 2.25 -0.02 10.64
CA ALA A 67 2.49 -0.57 11.97
C ALA A 67 3.97 -0.86 12.27
N ASN A 68 4.85 -0.82 11.27
CA ASN A 68 6.29 -0.98 11.46
C ASN A 68 6.92 0.34 11.92
N GLU A 69 7.91 0.28 12.82
CA GLU A 69 8.63 1.46 13.34
C GLU A 69 9.36 2.29 12.27
N SER A 70 9.70 1.69 11.13
CA SER A 70 10.38 2.36 10.03
C SER A 70 9.73 2.03 8.69
N PHE A 71 9.60 3.05 7.83
CA PHE A 71 9.13 2.83 6.46
C PHE A 71 10.13 1.96 5.68
N PRO A 72 9.65 0.91 4.99
CA PRO A 72 10.48 0.21 4.01
C PRO A 72 10.67 1.10 2.78
N SER A 73 11.80 0.95 2.08
CA SER A 73 11.97 1.54 0.73
C SER A 73 10.80 1.15 -0.18
N VAL A 74 10.45 2.02 -1.13
CA VAL A 74 9.31 1.85 -2.05
C VAL A 74 9.36 0.49 -2.75
N VAL A 75 10.54 0.04 -3.15
CA VAL A 75 10.74 -1.26 -3.82
C VAL A 75 10.36 -2.40 -2.88
N ASN A 76 10.77 -2.33 -1.62
CA ASN A 76 10.44 -3.35 -0.61
C ASN A 76 8.94 -3.33 -0.27
N ALA A 77 8.32 -2.14 -0.20
CA ALA A 77 6.86 -2.02 -0.03
C ALA A 77 6.11 -2.67 -1.21
N TYR A 78 6.55 -2.42 -2.44
CA TYR A 78 5.99 -3.02 -3.64
C TYR A 78 6.16 -4.55 -3.66
N SER A 79 7.36 -5.07 -3.38
CA SER A 79 7.59 -6.53 -3.34
C SER A 79 6.73 -7.22 -2.29
N ARG A 80 6.53 -6.60 -1.12
CA ARG A 80 5.63 -7.12 -0.08
C ARG A 80 4.18 -7.13 -0.55
N LEU A 81 3.74 -6.07 -1.22
CA LEU A 81 2.39 -5.98 -1.80
C LEU A 81 2.17 -7.03 -2.89
N GLN A 82 3.18 -7.29 -3.72
CA GLN A 82 3.14 -8.29 -4.77
C GLN A 82 3.06 -9.71 -4.19
N GLN A 83 3.85 -10.03 -3.16
CA GLN A 83 3.75 -11.33 -2.48
C GLN A 83 2.38 -11.52 -1.82
N ALA A 84 1.87 -10.46 -1.20
CA ALA A 84 0.55 -10.42 -0.60
C ALA A 84 -0.60 -10.66 -1.59
N SER A 85 -0.57 -10.02 -2.77
CA SER A 85 -1.60 -10.22 -3.80
C SER A 85 -1.55 -11.62 -4.40
N ILE A 86 -0.35 -12.19 -4.58
CA ILE A 86 -0.18 -13.58 -5.01
C ILE A 86 -0.71 -14.54 -3.94
N ALA A 87 -0.38 -14.34 -2.66
CA ALA A 87 -0.87 -15.17 -1.57
C ALA A 87 -2.40 -15.12 -1.47
N TYR A 88 -3.01 -13.95 -1.61
CA TYR A 88 -4.47 -13.80 -1.65
C TYR A 88 -5.10 -14.59 -2.80
N THR A 89 -4.53 -14.50 -4.01
CA THR A 89 -4.99 -15.25 -5.19
C THR A 89 -4.83 -16.77 -5.01
N VAL A 90 -3.72 -17.21 -4.41
CA VAL A 90 -3.45 -18.63 -4.17
C VAL A 90 -4.38 -19.22 -3.11
N LEU A 91 -4.68 -18.49 -2.03
CA LEU A 91 -5.63 -18.94 -1.00
C LEU A 91 -7.04 -19.13 -1.58
N VAL A 92 -7.53 -18.15 -2.33
CA VAL A 92 -8.83 -18.23 -3.03
C VAL A 92 -8.86 -19.41 -4.03
N SER A 93 -7.77 -19.67 -4.74
CA SER A 93 -7.69 -20.80 -5.69
C SER A 93 -7.65 -22.17 -4.99
N LYS A 94 -7.07 -22.25 -3.78
CA LYS A 94 -6.93 -23.49 -3.02
C LYS A 94 -8.24 -23.89 -2.35
N ASP A 95 -9.01 -22.92 -1.85
CA ASP A 95 -10.35 -23.17 -1.30
C ASP A 95 -11.35 -23.60 -2.37
N ALA A 96 -11.28 -23.04 -3.59
CA ALA A 96 -12.10 -23.50 -4.72
C ALA A 96 -11.78 -24.95 -5.15
N SER A 97 -10.52 -25.37 -4.99
CA SER A 97 -10.06 -26.72 -5.36
C SER A 97 -10.38 -27.78 -4.29
N ALA A 98 -10.69 -27.38 -3.05
CA ALA A 98 -11.10 -28.28 -1.98
C ALA A 98 -12.59 -28.67 -2.04
N ALA A 99 -13.41 -27.96 -2.84
CA ALA A 99 -14.85 -28.23 -2.96
C ALA A 99 -15.21 -29.34 -3.99
N PHE A 100 -14.23 -29.92 -4.70
CA PHE A 100 -14.44 -30.96 -5.71
C PHE A 100 -13.72 -32.27 -5.39
N VAL A 101 -13.79 -32.76 -4.15
CA VAL A 101 -13.46 -34.17 -3.84
C VAL A 101 -14.48 -34.77 -2.87
N SER A 102 -15.69 -35.02 -3.38
CA SER A 102 -16.69 -35.86 -2.73
C SER A 102 -17.50 -36.58 -3.80
N ASN A 103 -16.94 -37.65 -4.36
CA ASN A 103 -17.65 -38.91 -4.59
C ASN A 103 -16.76 -39.91 -5.34
N GLY A 104 -16.22 -40.87 -4.60
CA GLY A 104 -15.45 -41.98 -5.16
C GLY A 104 -15.25 -43.09 -4.13
N HIS A 105 -16.32 -43.50 -3.45
CA HIS A 105 -16.29 -44.69 -2.60
C HIS A 105 -16.36 -45.95 -3.48
N GLY A 106 -15.20 -46.48 -3.84
CA GLY A 106 -15.04 -47.84 -4.34
C GLY A 106 -14.72 -48.78 -3.19
N GLY A 107 -15.63 -49.71 -2.89
CA GLY A 107 -15.45 -50.76 -1.88
C GLY A 107 -15.86 -52.11 -2.43
N PHE A 108 -14.87 -52.81 -2.99
CA PHE A 108 -14.92 -54.18 -3.49
C PHE A 108 -15.10 -55.16 -2.31
N VAL A 109 -16.20 -55.93 -2.29
CA VAL A 109 -16.42 -57.03 -1.33
C VAL A 109 -16.35 -58.35 -2.09
N ARG A 110 -15.35 -59.16 -1.71
CA ARG A 110 -15.04 -60.49 -2.22
C ARG A 110 -16.00 -61.50 -1.58
N GLY A 111 -16.78 -62.21 -2.39
CA GLY A 111 -17.65 -63.32 -1.97
C GLY A 111 -17.05 -64.66 -2.37
N ASP A 112 -17.27 -65.64 -1.49
CA ASP A 112 -16.74 -67.02 -1.46
C ASP A 112 -17.08 -67.91 -2.66
#